data_AF-A0A955FH32-F1
#
_entry.id   AF-A0A955FH32-F1
#
_cell.length_a   1.000
_cell.length_b   1.000
_cell.length_c   1.000
_cell.angle_alpha   90.00
_cell.angle_beta   90.00
_cell.angle_gamma   90.00
#
_symmetry.space_group_name_H-M   'P 1'
#
loop_
_entity.id
_entity.type
_entity.pdbx_description
1 polymer ?
#
loop_
_entity_poly.entity_id
_entity_poly.type
_entity_poly.pdbx_seq_one_letter_code
_entity_poly.pdbx_strand_id
1 'polypeptide(L)'
;MKSSGVKRLLGIVGVATSIVVFAKNPSWPTPDKLFVFLFFGFLALGQSWEFVKKFLPFVVAILAYEAFRGLVPTLNTRVEYQWMIDVDRWIGGGELPTSRLQNFLYAGHVQWFDFGLYFMYMLHFVLPFALAILIWKKRPQAYWRYVTNFIVVSFAGFLTFLAMPAAPPWMAARDGYIEPITRISSEVWARLGIVNFPSIYNKISPNPVAAVPSLHAAYATLISLFVFRYFGRKWGMFSLVYPAAIYFGTVYQGEHYLIDELIGGLYAVIVFISSAFIFSRVSKKTRMSQERHEAANKISNSMDLGVSFSLLACRDYGIDWKPALKSTLKLGFKRFRLMSYWNVHEAVEGHYDFKKLDEQIEMIQKVGGRVTLSIGMRQPRWPETHLPDWTKSMNSGDVVEKYLVFHEKVIERYKNNSAIESWQLENEFWLRSFGNNFDYSRKRLNREFFMLRELDPERPIIMSVAHLGSLPLFGPTPDLYATSMYRVIYSAKKGYTMTRISPLQYRIKRALIRFIHRRDFIVHELQTEPWGPKANWEMTTDEQFKSINPEQIGQAVAYARASGITYMDLWGAEWWYWRYITDKDTYTGKTVAKIIDDSVTIA
;
A
#
# COMPACT_ATOMS: atom_id res chain seq x y z
N MET A 1 -9.30 -0.48 -36.35
CA MET A 1 -9.03 -1.83 -36.88
C MET A 1 -7.68 -2.00 -37.60
N LYS A 2 -7.20 -1.05 -38.43
CA LYS A 2 -5.96 -1.19 -39.23
C LYS A 2 -4.64 -1.38 -38.43
N SER A 3 -4.51 -0.85 -37.21
CA SER A 3 -3.23 -0.93 -36.47
C SER A 3 -2.92 -2.30 -35.84
N SER A 4 -3.91 -3.18 -35.70
CA SER A 4 -3.70 -4.52 -35.13
C SER A 4 -3.01 -5.49 -36.10
N GLY A 5 -3.37 -5.44 -37.40
CA GLY A 5 -2.77 -6.26 -38.45
C GLY A 5 -1.30 -5.91 -38.71
N VAL A 6 -0.97 -4.62 -38.70
CA VAL A 6 0.42 -4.14 -38.86
C VAL A 6 1.31 -4.63 -37.72
N LYS A 7 0.86 -4.52 -36.47
CA LYS A 7 1.61 -5.02 -35.30
C LYS A 7 1.84 -6.53 -35.37
N ARG A 8 0.82 -7.30 -35.78
CA ARG A 8 0.94 -8.75 -35.93
C ARG A 8 1.96 -9.15 -36.98
N LEU A 9 1.93 -8.51 -38.14
CA LEU A 9 2.88 -8.74 -39.23
C LEU A 9 4.31 -8.40 -38.79
N LEU A 10 4.52 -7.24 -38.16
CA LEU A 10 5.82 -6.84 -37.62
C LEU A 10 6.35 -7.83 -36.58
N GLY A 11 5.47 -8.36 -35.73
CA GLY A 11 5.83 -9.41 -34.77
C GLY A 11 6.30 -10.70 -35.45
N ILE A 12 5.56 -11.19 -36.45
CA ILE A 12 5.91 -12.40 -37.21
C ILE A 12 7.24 -12.23 -37.94
N VAL A 13 7.42 -11.11 -38.64
CA VAL A 13 8.66 -10.77 -39.33
C VAL A 13 9.82 -10.71 -38.33
N GLY A 14 9.65 -10.02 -37.19
CA GLY A 14 10.67 -9.93 -36.16
C GLY A 14 11.09 -11.28 -35.56
N VAL A 15 10.13 -12.20 -35.33
CA VAL A 15 10.43 -13.58 -34.91
C VAL A 15 11.22 -14.32 -35.98
N ALA A 16 10.79 -14.26 -37.24
CA ALA A 16 11.46 -14.92 -38.36
C ALA A 16 12.90 -14.39 -38.55
N THR A 17 13.09 -13.07 -38.50
CA THR A 17 14.41 -12.44 -38.54
C THR A 17 15.28 -12.90 -37.38
N SER A 18 14.74 -12.95 -36.17
CA SER A 18 15.48 -13.44 -34.99
C SER A 18 15.95 -14.88 -35.20
N ILE A 19 15.08 -15.78 -35.67
CA ILE A 19 15.42 -17.19 -35.97
C ILE A 19 16.55 -17.26 -37.01
N VAL A 20 16.46 -16.49 -38.09
CA VAL A 20 17.50 -16.46 -39.13
C VAL A 20 18.83 -15.96 -38.57
N VAL A 21 18.82 -14.93 -37.72
CA VAL A 21 20.04 -14.40 -37.07
C VAL A 21 20.66 -15.45 -36.15
N PHE A 22 19.86 -16.15 -35.33
CA PHE A 22 20.34 -17.23 -34.46
C PHE A 22 20.86 -18.44 -35.24
N ALA A 23 20.22 -18.80 -36.35
CA ALA A 23 20.65 -19.91 -37.20
C ALA A 23 21.98 -19.60 -37.91
N LYS A 24 22.18 -18.34 -38.34
CA LYS A 24 23.43 -17.89 -38.99
C LYS A 24 24.56 -17.66 -38.01
N ASN A 25 24.25 -17.30 -36.76
CA ASN A 25 25.23 -17.04 -35.71
C ASN A 25 24.81 -17.80 -34.44
N PRO A 26 25.02 -19.13 -34.39
CA PRO A 26 24.66 -19.95 -33.24
C PRO A 26 25.27 -19.36 -31.97
N SER A 27 24.42 -19.01 -31.02
CA SER A 27 24.83 -18.50 -29.71
C SER A 27 23.75 -18.79 -28.70
N TRP A 28 24.12 -18.92 -27.43
CA TRP A 28 23.14 -19.17 -26.37
C TRP A 28 22.15 -18.00 -26.23
N PRO A 29 20.88 -18.29 -25.94
CA PRO A 29 19.83 -17.30 -25.81
C PRO A 29 19.95 -16.60 -24.44
N THR A 30 20.85 -15.63 -24.36
CA THR A 30 21.04 -14.80 -23.16
C THR A 30 19.76 -14.01 -22.80
N PRO A 31 19.61 -13.52 -21.57
CA PRO A 31 18.38 -12.83 -21.12
C PRO A 31 17.92 -11.68 -22.02
N ASP A 32 18.87 -10.87 -22.51
CA ASP A 32 18.63 -9.76 -23.44
C ASP A 32 18.13 -10.26 -24.81
N LYS A 33 18.75 -11.32 -25.33
CA LYS A 33 18.35 -11.98 -26.57
C LYS A 33 16.97 -12.61 -26.49
N LEU A 34 16.68 -13.32 -25.39
CA LEU A 34 15.35 -13.86 -25.10
C LEU A 34 14.31 -12.76 -25.01
N PHE A 35 14.62 -11.63 -24.36
CA PHE A 35 13.69 -10.52 -24.26
C PHE A 35 13.31 -9.97 -25.63
N VAL A 36 14.28 -9.75 -26.52
CA VAL A 36 14.03 -9.26 -27.89
C VAL A 36 13.19 -10.25 -28.69
N PHE A 37 13.57 -11.54 -28.66
CA PHE A 37 12.82 -12.60 -29.33
C PHE A 37 11.37 -12.69 -28.83
N LEU A 38 11.19 -12.72 -27.51
CA LEU A 38 9.88 -12.80 -26.87
C LEU A 38 9.06 -11.52 -27.09
N PHE A 39 9.68 -10.35 -27.16
CA PHE A 39 8.99 -9.10 -27.48
C PHE A 39 8.29 -9.19 -28.84
N PHE A 40 8.99 -9.66 -29.88
CA PHE A 40 8.38 -9.86 -31.20
C PHE A 40 7.31 -10.95 -31.19
N GLY A 41 7.51 -12.04 -30.44
CA GLY A 41 6.49 -13.06 -30.24
C GLY A 41 5.21 -12.50 -29.58
N PHE A 42 5.34 -11.75 -28.50
CA PHE A 42 4.21 -11.11 -27.82
C PHE A 42 3.63 -9.93 -28.60
N LEU A 43 4.40 -9.29 -29.48
CA LEU A 43 3.89 -8.31 -30.44
C LEU A 43 2.97 -8.99 -31.46
N ALA A 44 3.35 -10.16 -31.97
CA ALA A 44 2.49 -10.97 -32.85
C ALA A 44 1.18 -11.40 -32.16
N LEU A 45 1.22 -11.62 -30.85
CA LEU A 45 0.06 -11.96 -30.01
C LEU A 45 -0.75 -10.75 -29.51
N GLY A 46 -0.39 -9.51 -29.86
CA GLY A 46 -1.08 -8.31 -29.40
C GLY A 46 -0.90 -7.97 -27.92
N GLN A 47 0.13 -8.53 -27.27
CA GLN A 47 0.37 -8.45 -25.82
C GLN A 47 1.74 -7.83 -25.47
N SER A 48 2.39 -7.15 -26.42
CA SER A 48 3.75 -6.61 -26.23
C SER A 48 3.87 -5.66 -25.05
N TRP A 49 2.91 -4.77 -24.81
CA TRP A 49 3.00 -3.82 -23.70
C TRP A 49 2.88 -4.48 -22.32
N GLU A 50 2.02 -5.49 -22.19
CA GLU A 50 1.92 -6.28 -20.96
C GLU A 50 3.15 -7.15 -20.72
N PHE A 51 3.77 -7.66 -21.80
CA PHE A 51 5.08 -8.30 -21.72
C PHE A 51 6.15 -7.33 -21.22
N VAL A 52 6.23 -6.12 -21.79
CA VAL A 52 7.20 -5.09 -21.38
C VAL A 52 7.03 -4.72 -19.91
N LYS A 53 5.81 -4.41 -19.45
CA LYS A 53 5.56 -4.07 -18.02
C LYS A 53 6.03 -5.14 -17.04
N LYS A 54 5.99 -6.41 -17.46
CA LYS A 54 6.34 -7.56 -16.61
C LYS A 54 7.83 -7.90 -16.70
N PHE A 55 8.34 -8.05 -17.91
CA PHE A 55 9.67 -8.59 -18.15
C PHE A 55 10.76 -7.52 -18.23
N LEU A 56 10.44 -6.27 -18.56
CA LEU A 56 11.47 -5.23 -18.55
C LEU A 56 12.05 -5.02 -17.14
N PRO A 57 11.25 -4.88 -16.06
CA PRO A 57 11.82 -4.81 -14.71
C PRO A 57 12.62 -6.05 -14.31
N PHE A 58 12.16 -7.24 -14.73
CA PHE A 58 12.84 -8.49 -14.45
C PHE A 58 14.22 -8.57 -15.13
N VAL A 59 14.29 -8.25 -16.43
CA VAL A 59 15.53 -8.23 -17.21
C VAL A 59 16.48 -7.17 -16.69
N VAL A 60 16.00 -5.95 -16.41
CA VAL A 60 16.83 -4.88 -15.86
C VAL A 60 17.44 -5.29 -14.52
N ALA A 61 16.67 -5.94 -13.64
CA ALA A 61 17.19 -6.40 -12.36
C ALA A 61 18.24 -7.52 -12.50
N ILE A 62 18.07 -8.46 -13.44
CA ILE A 62 19.09 -9.48 -13.75
C ILE A 62 20.36 -8.83 -14.31
N LEU A 63 20.23 -7.91 -15.28
CA LEU A 63 21.38 -7.23 -15.87
C LEU A 63 22.13 -6.38 -14.84
N ALA A 64 21.40 -5.74 -13.91
CA ALA A 64 22.01 -5.04 -12.78
C ALA A 64 22.78 -6.00 -11.87
N TYR A 65 22.20 -7.15 -11.55
CA TYR A 65 22.89 -8.21 -10.80
C TYR A 65 24.18 -8.66 -11.49
N GLU A 66 24.14 -8.96 -12.79
CA GLU A 66 25.34 -9.38 -13.55
C GLU A 66 26.42 -8.30 -13.53
N ALA A 67 26.03 -7.03 -13.64
CA ALA A 67 26.94 -5.89 -13.51
C ALA A 67 27.62 -5.84 -12.13
N PHE A 68 26.86 -6.02 -11.05
CA PHE A 68 27.45 -6.09 -9.71
C PHE A 68 28.36 -7.30 -9.54
N ARG A 69 27.95 -8.47 -10.03
CA ARG A 69 28.73 -9.71 -9.95
C ARG A 69 30.09 -9.58 -10.66
N GLY A 70 30.14 -8.90 -11.80
CA GLY A 70 31.38 -8.64 -12.54
C GLY A 70 32.40 -7.76 -11.80
N LEU A 71 31.95 -6.98 -10.81
CA LEU A 71 32.82 -6.15 -9.97
C LEU A 71 33.43 -6.91 -8.79
N VAL A 72 32.96 -8.11 -8.44
CA VAL A 72 33.45 -8.83 -7.26
C VAL A 72 34.97 -9.05 -7.28
N PRO A 73 35.61 -9.51 -8.38
CA PRO A 73 37.06 -9.72 -8.39
C PRO A 73 37.89 -8.45 -8.16
N THR A 74 37.33 -7.27 -8.43
CA THR A 74 38.03 -6.00 -8.18
C THR A 74 37.82 -5.49 -6.75
N LEU A 75 36.74 -5.90 -6.09
CA LEU A 75 36.40 -5.48 -4.72
C LEU A 75 36.97 -6.41 -3.65
N ASN A 76 37.06 -7.71 -3.92
CA ASN A 76 37.64 -8.69 -3.02
C ASN A 76 38.51 -9.69 -3.79
N THR A 77 39.81 -9.63 -3.56
CA THR A 77 40.82 -10.46 -4.22
C THR A 77 41.18 -11.72 -3.44
N ARG A 78 40.66 -11.90 -2.22
CA ARG A 78 40.93 -13.08 -1.39
C ARG A 78 39.99 -14.20 -1.80
N VAL A 79 40.54 -15.22 -2.44
CA VAL A 79 39.79 -16.39 -2.91
C VAL A 79 39.94 -17.51 -1.91
N GLU A 80 38.81 -18.04 -1.46
CA GLU A 80 38.73 -19.18 -0.56
C GLU A 80 38.75 -20.49 -1.34
N TYR A 81 39.62 -21.41 -0.93
CA TYR A 81 39.79 -22.73 -1.54
C TYR A 81 39.45 -23.85 -0.56
N GLN A 82 40.00 -23.80 0.65
CA GLN A 82 40.17 -24.98 1.51
C GLN A 82 38.87 -25.54 2.09
N TRP A 83 37.99 -24.69 2.64
CA TRP A 83 36.86 -25.18 3.43
C TRP A 83 35.86 -26.00 2.61
N MET A 84 35.65 -25.67 1.32
CA MET A 84 34.77 -26.45 0.44
C MET A 84 35.36 -27.83 0.16
N ILE A 85 36.67 -27.89 -0.08
CA ILE A 85 37.42 -29.14 -0.30
C ILE A 85 37.27 -30.05 0.91
N ASP A 86 37.48 -29.51 2.11
CA ASP A 86 37.40 -30.27 3.36
C ASP A 86 35.99 -30.84 3.57
N VAL A 87 34.96 -30.02 3.35
CA VAL A 87 33.56 -30.45 3.49
C VAL A 87 33.19 -31.48 2.43
N ASP A 88 33.55 -31.27 1.16
CA ASP A 88 33.25 -32.23 0.10
C ASP A 88 33.99 -33.56 0.31
N ARG A 89 35.25 -33.54 0.75
CA ARG A 89 35.97 -34.76 1.14
C ARG A 89 35.31 -35.44 2.32
N TRP A 90 34.83 -34.70 3.31
CA TRP A 90 34.07 -35.29 4.42
C TRP A 90 32.78 -35.97 3.92
N ILE A 91 32.01 -35.30 3.04
CA ILE A 91 30.81 -35.89 2.41
C ILE A 91 31.16 -37.13 1.58
N GLY A 92 32.28 -37.08 0.85
CA GLY A 92 32.76 -38.17 0.00
C GLY A 92 33.50 -39.29 0.74
N GLY A 93 33.69 -39.21 2.07
CA GLY A 93 34.39 -40.23 2.84
C GLY A 93 35.90 -40.26 2.61
N GLY A 94 36.52 -39.10 2.43
CA GLY A 94 37.96 -38.89 2.25
C GLY A 94 38.38 -38.55 0.81
N GLU A 95 37.50 -38.72 -0.16
CA GLU A 95 37.73 -38.42 -1.58
C GLU A 95 36.71 -37.37 -2.05
N LEU A 96 37.07 -36.52 -3.01
CA LEU A 96 36.10 -35.57 -3.57
C LEU A 96 34.99 -36.28 -4.36
N PRO A 97 33.70 -35.90 -4.19
CA PRO A 97 32.61 -36.40 -5.01
C PRO A 97 32.86 -36.21 -6.51
N THR A 98 33.40 -35.06 -6.91
CA THR A 98 33.80 -34.78 -8.30
C THR A 98 34.84 -35.78 -8.81
N SER A 99 35.89 -36.05 -8.03
CA SER A 99 36.94 -37.01 -8.38
C SER A 99 36.36 -38.41 -8.56
N ARG A 100 35.56 -38.87 -7.59
CA ARG A 100 34.89 -40.18 -7.67
C ARG A 100 33.99 -40.31 -8.89
N LEU A 101 33.20 -39.28 -9.21
CA LEU A 101 32.32 -39.28 -10.37
C LEU A 101 33.11 -39.29 -11.68
N GLN A 102 34.19 -38.52 -11.80
CA GLN A 102 35.04 -38.54 -12.99
C GLN A 102 35.79 -39.86 -13.14
N ASN A 103 36.34 -40.42 -12.06
CA ASN A 103 36.97 -41.74 -12.09
C ASN A 103 36.02 -42.84 -12.58
N PHE A 104 34.73 -42.73 -12.25
CA PHE A 104 33.71 -43.71 -12.64
C PHE A 104 33.17 -43.50 -14.06
N LEU A 105 32.98 -42.26 -14.51
CA LEU A 105 32.21 -41.95 -15.73
C LEU A 105 33.04 -41.33 -16.86
N TYR A 106 34.16 -40.70 -16.56
CA TYR A 106 34.97 -39.98 -17.54
C TYR A 106 36.07 -40.89 -18.12
N ALA A 107 35.87 -41.38 -19.35
CA ALA A 107 36.81 -42.27 -20.05
C ALA A 107 37.98 -41.53 -20.73
N GLY A 108 38.39 -40.36 -20.22
CA GLY A 108 39.46 -39.53 -20.80
C GLY A 108 39.07 -38.74 -22.06
N HIS A 109 37.79 -38.75 -22.44
CA HIS A 109 37.23 -37.94 -23.52
C HIS A 109 35.72 -37.72 -23.30
N VAL A 110 35.17 -36.63 -23.86
CA VAL A 110 33.73 -36.32 -23.80
C VAL A 110 32.86 -37.48 -24.30
N GLN A 111 31.88 -37.86 -23.49
CA GLN A 111 30.86 -38.88 -23.70
C GLN A 111 29.55 -38.27 -24.25
N TRP A 112 28.67 -39.10 -24.80
CA TRP A 112 27.40 -38.65 -25.38
C TRP A 112 26.47 -37.99 -24.33
N PHE A 113 26.46 -38.48 -23.09
CA PHE A 113 25.61 -37.95 -22.02
C PHE A 113 26.12 -36.62 -21.46
N ASP A 114 27.40 -36.29 -21.66
CA ASP A 114 27.97 -35.00 -21.27
C ASP A 114 27.28 -33.84 -21.99
N PHE A 115 26.90 -34.06 -23.26
CA PHE A 115 26.09 -33.10 -24.02
C PHE A 115 24.69 -32.89 -23.42
N GLY A 116 24.08 -33.96 -22.90
CA GLY A 116 22.77 -33.89 -22.22
C GLY A 116 22.84 -33.14 -20.90
N LEU A 117 23.87 -33.42 -20.08
CA LEU A 117 24.11 -32.71 -18.83
C LEU A 117 24.48 -31.24 -19.07
N TYR A 118 25.30 -30.97 -20.08
CA TYR A 118 25.63 -29.61 -20.49
C TYR A 118 24.39 -28.87 -21.01
N PHE A 119 23.52 -29.53 -21.78
CA PHE A 119 22.25 -28.93 -22.20
C PHE A 119 21.38 -28.55 -20.99
N MET A 120 21.25 -29.43 -19.99
CA MET A 120 20.54 -29.14 -18.75
C MET A 120 21.18 -27.96 -18.01
N TYR A 121 22.51 -27.93 -17.93
CA TYR A 121 23.24 -26.79 -17.37
C TYR A 121 22.87 -25.49 -18.09
N MET A 122 22.85 -25.47 -19.43
CA MET A 122 22.53 -24.29 -20.23
C MET A 122 21.04 -23.84 -20.17
N LEU A 123 20.13 -24.71 -19.74
CA LEU A 123 18.71 -24.36 -19.55
C LEU A 123 18.48 -23.27 -18.49
N HIS A 124 19.47 -22.95 -17.66
CA HIS A 124 19.37 -21.86 -16.69
C HIS A 124 19.11 -20.49 -17.33
N PHE A 125 19.45 -20.29 -18.61
CA PHE A 125 19.11 -19.07 -19.34
C PHE A 125 17.63 -19.02 -19.76
N VAL A 126 17.04 -20.18 -20.06
CA VAL A 126 15.71 -20.28 -20.70
C VAL A 126 14.61 -20.56 -19.69
N LEU A 127 14.82 -21.52 -18.80
CA LEU A 127 13.78 -21.99 -17.87
C LEU A 127 13.25 -20.89 -16.93
N PRO A 128 14.06 -19.96 -16.41
CA PRO A 128 13.53 -18.88 -15.58
C PRO A 128 12.51 -18.01 -16.31
N PHE A 129 12.74 -17.73 -17.59
CA PHE A 129 11.81 -16.98 -18.45
C PHE A 129 10.59 -17.82 -18.84
N ALA A 130 10.79 -19.08 -19.19
CA ALA A 130 9.70 -19.99 -19.54
C ALA A 130 8.72 -20.14 -18.37
N LEU A 131 9.22 -20.37 -17.15
CA LEU A 131 8.38 -20.46 -15.96
C LEU A 131 7.74 -19.12 -15.61
N ALA A 132 8.45 -17.99 -15.73
CA ALA A 132 7.88 -16.66 -15.56
C ALA A 132 6.68 -16.43 -16.50
N ILE A 133 6.80 -16.81 -17.78
CA ILE A 133 5.70 -16.72 -18.75
C ILE A 133 4.56 -17.63 -18.35
N LEU A 134 4.84 -18.89 -18.00
CA LEU A 134 3.83 -19.85 -17.60
C LEU A 134 3.05 -19.38 -16.36
N ILE A 135 3.74 -18.87 -15.35
CA ILE A 135 3.14 -18.27 -14.15
C ILE A 135 2.35 -17.03 -14.53
N TRP A 136 2.87 -16.13 -15.36
CA TRP A 136 2.11 -14.97 -15.82
C TRP A 136 0.79 -15.37 -16.47
N LYS A 137 0.80 -16.36 -17.37
CA LYS A 137 -0.39 -16.78 -18.12
C LYS A 137 -1.39 -17.59 -17.32
N LYS A 138 -0.93 -18.45 -16.41
CA LYS A 138 -1.81 -19.38 -15.68
C LYS A 138 -2.11 -18.93 -14.26
N ARG A 139 -1.23 -18.14 -13.63
CA ARG A 139 -1.27 -17.73 -12.22
C ARG A 139 -0.77 -16.28 -12.06
N PRO A 140 -1.39 -15.28 -12.72
CA PRO A 140 -0.87 -13.91 -12.79
C PRO A 140 -0.58 -13.27 -11.43
N GLN A 141 -1.34 -13.62 -10.40
CA GLN A 141 -1.16 -13.18 -9.01
C GLN A 141 0.16 -13.63 -8.38
N ALA A 142 0.78 -14.69 -8.90
CA ALA A 142 2.05 -15.24 -8.40
C ALA A 142 3.28 -14.71 -9.15
N TYR A 143 3.10 -13.98 -10.26
CA TYR A 143 4.18 -13.53 -11.12
C TYR A 143 5.23 -12.71 -10.36
N TRP A 144 4.79 -11.67 -9.66
CA TRP A 144 5.71 -10.80 -8.93
C TRP A 144 6.39 -11.50 -7.77
N ARG A 145 5.70 -12.45 -7.12
CA ARG A 145 6.35 -13.30 -6.12
C ARG A 145 7.48 -14.10 -6.75
N TYR A 146 7.26 -14.75 -7.89
CA TYR A 146 8.30 -15.48 -8.61
C TYR A 146 9.51 -14.60 -8.96
N VAL A 147 9.27 -13.47 -9.62
CA VAL A 147 10.33 -12.54 -10.02
C VAL A 147 11.09 -12.03 -8.79
N THR A 148 10.40 -11.62 -7.73
CA THR A 148 11.06 -11.15 -6.49
C THR A 148 11.91 -12.25 -5.86
N ASN A 149 11.43 -13.50 -5.79
CA ASN A 149 12.23 -14.60 -5.23
C ASN A 149 13.49 -14.86 -6.07
N PHE A 150 13.35 -14.84 -7.39
CA PHE A 150 14.47 -15.03 -8.30
C PHE A 150 15.53 -13.93 -8.09
N ILE A 151 15.12 -12.66 -8.07
CA ILE A 151 16.05 -11.54 -7.85
C ILE A 151 16.67 -11.60 -6.45
N VAL A 152 15.89 -11.87 -5.41
CA VAL A 152 16.41 -11.95 -4.03
C VAL A 152 17.45 -13.05 -3.88
N VAL A 153 17.22 -14.23 -4.46
CA VAL A 153 18.20 -15.32 -4.37
C VAL A 153 19.48 -15.01 -5.17
N SER A 154 19.36 -14.34 -6.33
CA SER A 154 20.52 -13.86 -7.10
C SER A 154 21.36 -12.87 -6.27
N PHE A 155 20.74 -11.86 -5.69
CA PHE A 155 21.46 -10.86 -4.89
C PHE A 155 22.00 -11.42 -3.57
N ALA A 156 21.32 -12.38 -2.94
CA ALA A 156 21.88 -13.11 -1.79
C ALA A 156 23.14 -13.90 -2.17
N GLY A 157 23.14 -14.54 -3.34
CA GLY A 157 24.33 -15.16 -3.92
C GLY A 157 25.44 -14.14 -4.16
N PHE A 158 25.14 -13.01 -4.80
CA PHE A 158 26.11 -11.92 -5.00
C PHE A 158 26.74 -11.42 -3.69
N LEU A 159 25.94 -11.19 -2.65
CA LEU A 159 26.47 -10.76 -1.35
C LEU A 159 27.43 -11.80 -0.75
N THR A 160 27.16 -13.09 -0.98
CA THR A 160 28.06 -14.17 -0.57
C THR A 160 29.33 -14.16 -1.40
N PHE A 161 29.25 -13.99 -2.72
CA PHE A 161 30.41 -13.86 -3.60
C PHE A 161 31.31 -12.68 -3.21
N LEU A 162 30.71 -11.57 -2.77
CA LEU A 162 31.46 -10.40 -2.31
C LEU A 162 32.15 -10.65 -0.97
N ALA A 163 31.45 -11.28 -0.02
CA ALA A 163 31.97 -11.56 1.32
C ALA A 163 33.03 -12.67 1.31
N MET A 164 32.82 -13.70 0.49
CA MET A 164 33.62 -14.91 0.46
C MET A 164 33.73 -15.45 -0.99
N PRO A 165 34.55 -14.82 -1.85
CA PRO A 165 34.85 -15.35 -3.18
C PRO A 165 35.44 -16.75 -3.04
N ALA A 166 34.90 -17.71 -3.80
CA ALA A 166 35.18 -19.13 -3.62
C ALA A 166 35.59 -19.76 -4.95
N ALA A 167 36.73 -20.47 -4.96
CA ALA A 167 37.25 -21.15 -6.14
C ALA A 167 36.45 -22.43 -6.46
N PRO A 168 36.08 -22.67 -7.73
CA PRO A 168 35.48 -23.94 -8.16
C PRO A 168 36.50 -25.08 -8.26
N PRO A 169 36.07 -26.35 -8.35
CA PRO A 169 36.96 -27.52 -8.41
C PRO A 169 37.99 -27.48 -9.53
N TRP A 170 37.59 -27.12 -10.76
CA TRP A 170 38.52 -27.01 -11.88
C TRP A 170 39.65 -25.99 -11.64
N MET A 171 39.37 -24.91 -10.90
CA MET A 171 40.35 -23.89 -10.57
C MET A 171 41.27 -24.38 -9.45
N ALA A 172 40.71 -24.99 -8.41
CA ALA A 172 41.48 -25.60 -7.33
C ALA A 172 42.44 -26.68 -7.84
N ALA A 173 42.02 -27.50 -8.81
CA ALA A 173 42.87 -28.50 -9.45
C ALA A 173 43.99 -27.85 -10.29
N ARG A 174 43.66 -26.82 -11.09
CA ARG A 174 44.66 -26.06 -11.87
C ARG A 174 45.72 -25.42 -10.96
N ASP A 175 45.31 -24.90 -9.82
CA ASP A 175 46.18 -24.19 -8.87
C ASP A 175 46.88 -25.14 -7.88
N GLY A 176 46.64 -26.46 -7.97
CA GLY A 176 47.36 -27.49 -7.20
C GLY A 176 46.83 -27.78 -5.79
N TYR A 177 45.62 -27.31 -5.44
CA TYR A 177 45.01 -27.55 -4.12
C TYR A 177 44.37 -28.94 -3.99
N ILE A 178 43.94 -29.54 -5.10
CA ILE A 178 43.28 -30.85 -5.14
C ILE A 178 43.84 -31.71 -6.28
N GLU A 179 43.45 -32.98 -6.29
CA GLU A 179 43.75 -33.92 -7.37
C GLU A 179 43.29 -33.39 -8.76
N PRO A 180 43.90 -33.84 -9.87
CA PRO A 180 43.53 -33.39 -11.20
C PRO A 180 42.06 -33.65 -11.53
N ILE A 181 41.32 -32.58 -11.85
CA ILE A 181 39.91 -32.61 -12.26
C ILE A 181 39.79 -32.01 -13.67
N THR A 182 39.09 -32.71 -14.57
CA THR A 182 38.81 -32.22 -15.91
C THR A 182 37.56 -31.34 -15.91
N ARG A 183 37.64 -30.17 -16.54
CA ARG A 183 36.46 -29.30 -16.77
C ARG A 183 35.70 -29.73 -18.03
N ILE A 184 34.93 -30.81 -17.93
CA ILE A 184 34.27 -31.49 -19.06
C ILE A 184 33.36 -30.54 -19.86
N SER A 185 32.66 -29.63 -19.17
CA SER A 185 31.82 -28.60 -19.79
C SER A 185 32.54 -27.76 -20.86
N SER A 186 33.83 -27.46 -20.67
CA SER A 186 34.65 -26.67 -21.59
C SER A 186 35.02 -27.48 -22.82
N GLU A 187 35.24 -28.79 -22.67
CA GLU A 187 35.44 -29.70 -23.79
C GLU A 187 34.17 -29.88 -24.63
N VAL A 188 33.01 -30.03 -23.98
CA VAL A 188 31.71 -30.08 -24.66
C VAL A 188 31.48 -28.79 -25.45
N TRP A 189 31.72 -27.62 -24.83
CA TRP A 189 31.60 -26.33 -25.49
C TRP A 189 32.50 -26.22 -26.73
N ALA A 190 33.77 -26.62 -26.62
CA ALA A 190 34.72 -26.61 -27.74
C ALA A 190 34.25 -27.50 -28.90
N ARG A 191 33.69 -28.69 -28.60
CA ARG A 191 33.16 -29.63 -29.61
C ARG A 191 31.86 -29.16 -30.27
N LEU A 192 31.05 -28.37 -29.58
CA LEU A 192 29.84 -27.79 -30.14
C LEU A 192 30.13 -26.71 -31.22
N GLY A 193 31.36 -26.17 -31.26
CA GLY A 193 31.77 -25.18 -32.27
C GLY A 193 31.02 -23.84 -32.16
N ILE A 194 30.39 -23.55 -31.03
CA ILE A 194 29.59 -22.34 -30.81
C ILE A 194 30.52 -21.18 -30.48
N VAL A 195 30.45 -20.10 -31.27
CA VAL A 195 31.22 -18.88 -31.03
C VAL A 195 30.33 -17.85 -30.33
N ASN A 196 30.83 -17.22 -29.26
CA ASN A 196 30.10 -16.17 -28.56
C ASN A 196 29.96 -14.92 -29.44
N PHE A 197 28.73 -14.64 -29.91
CA PHE A 197 28.36 -13.37 -30.55
C PHE A 197 28.34 -12.21 -29.53
N PRO A 198 28.64 -10.95 -29.91
CA PRO A 198 28.61 -9.82 -28.99
C PRO A 198 27.24 -9.64 -28.32
N SER A 199 27.19 -9.65 -27.00
CA SER A 199 26.01 -9.30 -26.19
C SER A 199 26.43 -8.41 -25.03
N ILE A 200 25.47 -7.68 -24.44
CA ILE A 200 25.72 -6.91 -23.22
C ILE A 200 26.15 -7.85 -22.09
N TYR A 201 25.52 -9.02 -22.01
CA TYR A 201 25.84 -10.08 -21.05
C TYR A 201 27.32 -10.51 -21.12
N ASN A 202 27.85 -10.76 -22.33
CA ASN A 202 29.22 -11.24 -22.54
C ASN A 202 30.30 -10.20 -22.16
N LYS A 203 29.95 -8.92 -22.14
CA LYS A 203 30.90 -7.84 -21.77
C LYS A 203 31.04 -7.66 -20.26
N ILE A 204 30.17 -8.26 -19.45
CA ILE A 204 29.99 -7.94 -18.04
C ILE A 204 30.18 -9.18 -17.11
N SER A 205 30.26 -10.39 -17.69
CA SER A 205 30.12 -11.67 -16.97
C SER A 205 31.35 -12.61 -16.94
N PRO A 206 32.58 -12.21 -16.59
CA PRO A 206 33.57 -13.19 -16.13
C PRO A 206 33.89 -12.98 -14.65
N ASN A 207 33.10 -13.59 -13.76
CA ASN A 207 33.53 -13.79 -12.37
C ASN A 207 33.87 -15.28 -12.15
N PRO A 208 35.16 -15.65 -12.18
CA PRO A 208 35.59 -17.03 -12.10
C PRO A 208 35.63 -17.59 -10.66
N VAL A 209 35.44 -16.76 -9.64
CA VAL A 209 35.55 -17.11 -8.20
C VAL A 209 34.21 -17.00 -7.46
N ALA A 210 33.13 -17.35 -8.16
CA ALA A 210 31.75 -17.28 -7.66
C ALA A 210 31.13 -18.69 -7.52
N ALA A 211 31.85 -19.61 -6.87
CA ALA A 211 31.37 -20.98 -6.66
C ALA A 211 30.23 -21.04 -5.62
N VAL A 212 30.37 -20.36 -4.46
CA VAL A 212 29.44 -20.47 -3.32
C VAL A 212 28.57 -19.23 -3.14
N PRO A 213 27.22 -19.36 -3.11
CA PRO A 213 26.45 -20.56 -3.43
C PRO A 213 26.32 -20.79 -4.94
N SER A 214 26.09 -22.04 -5.37
CA SER A 214 25.77 -22.32 -6.76
C SER A 214 24.39 -21.76 -7.12
N LEU A 215 24.37 -20.72 -7.95
CA LEU A 215 23.13 -20.14 -8.45
C LEU A 215 22.41 -21.04 -9.46
N HIS A 216 23.12 -21.94 -10.14
CA HIS A 216 22.50 -22.96 -10.99
C HIS A 216 21.62 -23.89 -10.13
N ALA A 217 22.17 -24.39 -9.02
CA ALA A 217 21.44 -25.20 -8.05
C ALA A 217 20.27 -24.41 -7.42
N ALA A 218 20.52 -23.15 -7.04
CA ALA A 218 19.48 -22.29 -6.46
C ALA A 218 18.31 -22.06 -7.43
N TYR A 219 18.58 -21.69 -8.69
CA TYR A 219 17.53 -21.45 -9.69
C TYR A 219 16.77 -22.73 -10.02
N ALA A 220 17.44 -23.86 -10.21
CA ALA A 220 16.79 -25.14 -10.49
C ALA A 220 15.87 -25.60 -9.34
N THR A 221 16.33 -25.42 -8.11
CA THR A 221 15.54 -25.70 -6.90
C THR A 221 14.34 -24.77 -6.81
N LEU A 222 14.54 -23.45 -7.00
CA LEU A 222 13.49 -22.45 -6.96
C LEU A 222 12.40 -22.71 -8.01
N ILE A 223 12.79 -23.07 -9.24
CA ILE A 223 11.87 -23.47 -10.31
C ILE A 223 10.97 -24.61 -9.80
N SER A 224 11.56 -25.67 -9.25
CA SER A 224 10.79 -26.80 -8.73
C SER A 224 9.83 -26.41 -7.60
N LEU A 225 10.28 -25.59 -6.65
CA LEU A 225 9.42 -25.09 -5.55
C LEU A 225 8.18 -24.34 -6.07
N PHE A 226 8.35 -23.48 -7.09
CA PHE A 226 7.24 -22.79 -7.72
C PHE A 226 6.33 -23.73 -8.51
N VAL A 227 6.89 -24.74 -9.19
CA VAL A 227 6.10 -25.77 -9.89
C VAL A 227 5.23 -26.55 -8.90
N PHE A 228 5.81 -27.06 -7.81
CA PHE A 228 5.05 -27.71 -6.73
C PHE A 228 3.90 -26.83 -6.23
N ARG A 229 4.19 -25.56 -5.93
CA ARG A 229 3.22 -24.66 -5.28
C ARG A 229 2.06 -24.23 -6.19
N TYR A 230 2.30 -24.09 -7.48
CA TYR A 230 1.34 -23.45 -8.41
C TYR A 230 0.81 -24.39 -9.51
N PHE A 231 1.45 -25.53 -9.73
CA PHE A 231 1.06 -26.51 -10.75
C PHE A 231 0.82 -27.92 -10.17
N GLY A 232 0.97 -28.09 -8.86
CA GLY A 232 0.56 -29.29 -8.12
C GLY A 232 1.65 -30.36 -8.02
N ARG A 233 1.39 -31.37 -7.18
CA ARG A 233 2.39 -32.38 -6.79
C ARG A 233 2.93 -33.20 -7.97
N LYS A 234 2.08 -33.61 -8.92
CA LYS A 234 2.49 -34.39 -10.10
C LYS A 234 3.57 -33.67 -10.91
N TRP A 235 3.31 -32.42 -11.30
CA TRP A 235 4.26 -31.61 -12.06
C TRP A 235 5.47 -31.20 -11.23
N GLY A 236 5.29 -30.98 -9.92
CA GLY A 236 6.41 -30.73 -9.01
C GLY A 236 7.37 -31.92 -8.93
N MET A 237 6.86 -33.15 -8.83
CA MET A 237 7.72 -34.34 -8.85
C MET A 237 8.48 -34.46 -10.16
N PHE A 238 7.82 -34.19 -11.30
CA PHE A 238 8.49 -34.20 -12.60
C PHE A 238 9.57 -33.10 -12.70
N SER A 239 9.33 -31.91 -12.14
CA SER A 239 10.32 -30.83 -12.21
C SER A 239 11.59 -31.13 -11.42
N LEU A 240 11.58 -32.07 -10.45
CA LEU A 240 12.77 -32.47 -9.69
C LEU A 240 13.87 -33.12 -10.54
N VAL A 241 13.54 -33.60 -11.73
CA VAL A 241 14.55 -34.08 -12.70
C VAL A 241 15.55 -32.97 -13.02
N TYR A 242 15.10 -31.71 -13.09
CA TYR A 242 15.97 -30.59 -13.43
C TYR A 242 17.02 -30.27 -12.34
N PRO A 243 16.67 -29.99 -11.08
CA PRO A 243 17.67 -29.81 -10.03
C PRO A 243 18.51 -31.07 -9.82
N ALA A 244 17.95 -32.28 -9.91
CA ALA A 244 18.77 -33.49 -9.82
C ALA A 244 19.84 -33.55 -10.93
N ALA A 245 19.48 -33.21 -12.16
CA ALA A 245 20.41 -33.16 -13.29
C ALA A 245 21.45 -32.05 -13.15
N ILE A 246 21.07 -30.88 -12.60
CA ILE A 246 22.02 -29.81 -12.29
C ILE A 246 23.00 -30.31 -11.24
N TYR A 247 22.52 -30.79 -10.08
CA TYR A 247 23.39 -31.13 -8.96
C TYR A 247 24.38 -32.24 -9.34
N PHE A 248 23.87 -33.29 -9.98
CA PHE A 248 24.73 -34.35 -10.50
C PHE A 248 25.69 -33.84 -11.58
N GLY A 249 25.18 -33.09 -12.55
CA GLY A 249 25.92 -32.68 -13.75
C GLY A 249 27.04 -31.69 -13.45
N THR A 250 26.81 -30.67 -12.62
CA THR A 250 27.83 -29.66 -12.33
C THR A 250 28.94 -30.15 -11.40
N VAL A 251 28.64 -31.07 -10.47
CA VAL A 251 29.69 -31.77 -9.70
C VAL A 251 30.53 -32.66 -10.61
N TYR A 252 29.89 -33.49 -11.45
CA TYR A 252 30.60 -34.40 -12.35
C TYR A 252 31.43 -33.65 -13.42
N GLN A 253 30.90 -32.57 -14.01
CA GLN A 253 31.61 -31.78 -15.01
C GLN A 253 32.72 -30.87 -14.42
N GLY A 254 32.91 -30.89 -13.10
CA GLY A 254 33.95 -30.15 -12.41
C GLY A 254 33.67 -28.65 -12.26
N GLU A 255 32.42 -28.20 -12.44
CA GLU A 255 32.02 -26.78 -12.32
C GLU A 255 31.83 -26.35 -10.85
N HIS A 256 31.30 -27.25 -10.01
CA HIS A 256 30.85 -26.95 -8.66
C HIS A 256 31.19 -28.07 -7.66
N TYR A 257 31.38 -27.70 -6.39
CA TYR A 257 31.45 -28.66 -5.29
C TYR A 257 30.04 -29.06 -4.85
N LEU A 258 29.85 -30.27 -4.33
CA LEU A 258 28.53 -30.71 -3.87
C LEU A 258 27.97 -29.80 -2.76
N ILE A 259 28.82 -29.34 -1.84
CA ILE A 259 28.40 -28.44 -0.76
C ILE A 259 27.85 -27.10 -1.29
N ASP A 260 28.43 -26.54 -2.35
CA ASP A 260 28.00 -25.24 -2.87
C ASP A 260 26.60 -25.32 -3.53
N GLU A 261 26.25 -26.49 -4.07
CA GLU A 261 24.94 -26.80 -4.63
C GLU A 261 23.89 -26.97 -3.55
N LEU A 262 24.23 -27.69 -2.48
CA LEU A 262 23.37 -27.84 -1.31
C LEU A 262 23.08 -26.48 -0.66
N ILE A 263 24.09 -25.61 -0.52
CA ILE A 263 23.90 -24.24 -0.03
C ILE A 263 23.02 -23.43 -0.99
N GLY A 264 23.23 -23.55 -2.30
CA GLY A 264 22.38 -22.92 -3.32
C GLY A 264 20.91 -23.35 -3.22
N GLY A 265 20.66 -24.65 -3.09
CA GLY A 265 19.32 -25.19 -2.84
C GLY A 265 18.69 -24.65 -1.56
N LEU A 266 19.46 -24.60 -0.47
CA LEU A 266 19.02 -24.05 0.80
C LEU A 266 18.64 -22.56 0.69
N TYR A 267 19.43 -21.77 -0.03
CA TYR A 267 19.12 -20.36 -0.31
C TYR A 267 17.76 -20.23 -1.01
N ALA A 268 17.50 -21.05 -2.03
CA ALA A 268 16.23 -21.06 -2.73
C ALA A 268 15.04 -21.40 -1.80
N VAL A 269 15.20 -22.38 -0.92
CA VAL A 269 14.16 -22.78 0.05
C VAL A 269 13.88 -21.65 1.06
N ILE A 270 14.93 -21.06 1.65
CA ILE A 270 14.79 -19.97 2.62
C ILE A 270 14.08 -18.77 1.99
N VAL A 271 14.51 -18.35 0.79
CA VAL A 271 13.89 -17.23 0.06
C VAL A 271 12.43 -17.54 -0.29
N PHE A 272 12.14 -18.77 -0.73
CA PHE A 272 10.77 -19.20 -1.04
C PHE A 272 9.80 -19.14 0.15
N ILE A 273 10.25 -19.61 1.33
CA ILE A 273 9.45 -19.63 2.56
C ILE A 273 9.29 -18.22 3.12
N SER A 274 10.40 -17.49 3.30
CA SER A 274 10.38 -16.12 3.83
C SER A 274 9.53 -15.17 2.98
N SER A 275 9.61 -15.27 1.66
CA SER A 275 8.76 -14.48 0.77
C SER A 275 7.27 -14.79 0.93
N ALA A 276 6.89 -16.04 1.23
CA ALA A 276 5.49 -16.40 1.47
C ALA A 276 4.91 -15.60 2.63
N PHE A 277 5.67 -15.53 3.72
CA PHE A 277 5.30 -14.79 4.92
C PHE A 277 5.21 -13.28 4.66
N ILE A 278 6.24 -12.70 4.03
CA ILE A 278 6.28 -11.27 3.72
C ILE A 278 5.13 -10.86 2.79
N PHE A 279 4.92 -11.58 1.69
CA PHE A 279 3.84 -11.28 0.75
C PHE A 279 2.45 -11.44 1.42
N SER A 280 2.27 -12.38 2.35
CA SER A 280 1.00 -12.53 3.08
C SER A 280 0.69 -11.32 3.97
N ARG A 281 1.69 -10.77 4.67
CA ARG A 281 1.52 -9.58 5.51
C ARG A 281 1.32 -8.32 4.68
N VAL A 282 2.12 -8.14 3.62
CA VAL A 282 2.00 -7.00 2.71
C VAL A 282 0.64 -7.01 2.02
N SER A 283 0.20 -8.16 1.49
CA SER A 283 -1.11 -8.26 0.83
C SER A 283 -2.27 -7.98 1.77
N LYS A 284 -2.26 -8.46 3.02
CA LYS A 284 -3.29 -8.12 4.01
C LYS A 284 -3.33 -6.60 4.28
N LYS A 285 -2.18 -5.97 4.51
CA LYS A 285 -2.08 -4.52 4.74
C LYS A 285 -2.56 -3.72 3.54
N THR A 286 -2.18 -4.13 2.33
CA THR A 286 -2.63 -3.50 1.08
C THR A 286 -4.13 -3.66 0.89
N ARG A 287 -4.69 -4.85 1.13
CA ARG A 287 -6.13 -5.11 1.01
C ARG A 287 -6.94 -4.25 1.97
N MET A 288 -6.57 -4.22 3.26
CA MET A 288 -7.24 -3.34 4.24
C MET A 288 -7.13 -1.87 3.83
N SER A 289 -5.99 -1.45 3.29
CA SER A 289 -5.85 -0.07 2.78
C SER A 289 -6.72 0.22 1.56
N GLN A 290 -6.98 -0.77 0.70
CA GLN A 290 -7.87 -0.65 -0.45
C GLN A 290 -9.33 -0.61 0.01
N GLU A 291 -9.74 -1.53 0.88
CA GLU A 291 -11.08 -1.58 1.48
C GLU A 291 -11.41 -0.26 2.19
N ARG A 292 -10.45 0.30 2.96
CA ARG A 292 -10.59 1.65 3.55
C ARG A 292 -10.74 2.75 2.52
N HIS A 293 -9.96 2.70 1.44
CA HIS A 293 -10.04 3.70 0.39
C HIS A 293 -11.38 3.64 -0.35
N GLU A 294 -11.91 2.44 -0.59
CA GLU A 294 -13.25 2.22 -1.15
C GLU A 294 -14.34 2.72 -0.21
N ALA A 295 -14.26 2.41 1.08
CA ALA A 295 -15.18 2.92 2.09
C ALA A 295 -15.15 4.46 2.16
N ALA A 296 -13.97 5.06 2.18
CA ALA A 296 -13.79 6.51 2.14
C ALA A 296 -14.38 7.14 0.86
N ASN A 297 -14.18 6.52 -0.31
CA ASN A 297 -14.77 6.99 -1.57
C ASN A 297 -16.30 6.83 -1.57
N LYS A 298 -16.85 5.78 -0.94
CA LYS A 298 -18.30 5.64 -0.78
C LYS A 298 -18.87 6.77 0.09
N ILE A 299 -18.18 7.12 1.17
CA ILE A 299 -18.53 8.27 2.02
C ILE A 299 -18.46 9.56 1.20
N SER A 300 -17.33 9.88 0.58
CA SER A 300 -17.13 11.18 -0.07
C SER A 300 -18.05 11.44 -1.26
N ASN A 301 -18.55 10.39 -1.91
CA ASN A 301 -19.51 10.47 -3.02
C ASN A 301 -20.97 10.36 -2.58
N SER A 302 -21.25 10.24 -1.27
CA SER A 302 -22.63 10.27 -0.75
C SER A 302 -23.31 11.58 -1.13
N MET A 303 -24.53 11.50 -1.66
CA MET A 303 -25.37 12.66 -1.98
C MET A 303 -26.31 13.04 -0.83
N ASP A 304 -26.59 12.11 0.09
CA ASP A 304 -27.31 12.39 1.33
C ASP A 304 -26.69 13.60 2.06
N LEU A 305 -27.53 14.52 2.51
CA LEU A 305 -27.13 15.54 3.47
C LEU A 305 -27.00 14.91 4.85
N GLY A 306 -25.93 15.25 5.56
CA GLY A 306 -25.78 14.90 6.96
C GLY A 306 -25.98 16.12 7.85
N VAL A 307 -25.92 15.91 9.16
CA VAL A 307 -26.11 16.96 10.14
C VAL A 307 -25.25 16.74 11.37
N SER A 308 -24.64 17.80 11.88
CA SER A 308 -23.96 17.77 13.17
C SER A 308 -24.97 17.95 14.30
N PHE A 309 -24.84 17.16 15.37
CA PHE A 309 -25.71 17.24 16.53
C PHE A 309 -24.91 17.16 17.84
N SER A 310 -25.06 18.18 18.68
CA SER A 310 -24.29 18.41 19.90
C SER A 310 -25.17 18.46 21.15
N LEU A 311 -24.77 17.70 22.16
CA LEU A 311 -25.34 17.83 23.51
C LEU A 311 -25.03 19.19 24.15
N LEU A 312 -23.87 19.78 23.86
CA LEU A 312 -23.48 21.08 24.40
C LEU A 312 -24.32 22.20 23.80
N ALA A 313 -24.64 22.14 22.52
CA ALA A 313 -25.55 23.11 21.91
C ALA A 313 -26.96 23.03 22.50
N CYS A 314 -27.50 21.82 22.71
CA CYS A 314 -28.79 21.67 23.37
C CYS A 314 -28.79 22.28 24.78
N ARG A 315 -27.72 22.07 25.55
CA ARG A 315 -27.53 22.72 26.87
C ARG A 315 -27.54 24.24 26.74
N ASP A 316 -26.77 24.77 25.79
CA ASP A 316 -26.59 26.22 25.62
C ASP A 316 -27.89 26.92 25.18
N TYR A 317 -28.69 26.28 24.33
CA TYR A 317 -30.04 26.74 23.97
C TYR A 317 -31.10 26.49 25.05
N GLY A 318 -30.78 25.78 26.14
CA GLY A 318 -31.73 25.43 27.20
C GLY A 318 -32.81 24.44 26.76
N ILE A 319 -32.51 23.55 25.80
CA ILE A 319 -33.46 22.58 25.23
C ILE A 319 -33.11 21.15 25.59
N ASP A 320 -34.12 20.29 25.70
CA ASP A 320 -33.91 18.85 25.83
C ASP A 320 -33.39 18.27 24.50
N TRP A 321 -32.24 17.60 24.56
CA TRP A 321 -31.58 17.00 23.41
C TRP A 321 -32.41 15.87 22.78
N LYS A 322 -33.22 15.15 23.56
CA LYS A 322 -33.93 13.95 23.06
C LYS A 322 -35.09 14.31 22.14
N PRO A 323 -35.99 15.26 22.49
CA PRO A 323 -36.94 15.83 21.54
C PRO A 323 -36.27 16.52 20.35
N ALA A 324 -35.16 17.24 20.57
CA ALA A 324 -34.42 17.88 19.48
C ALA A 324 -33.90 16.87 18.45
N LEU A 325 -33.23 15.81 18.90
CA LEU A 325 -32.74 14.74 18.01
C LEU A 325 -33.90 14.02 17.31
N LYS A 326 -35.01 13.74 18.02
CA LYS A 326 -36.21 13.17 17.39
C LYS A 326 -36.76 14.09 16.29
N SER A 327 -36.74 15.40 16.51
CA SER A 327 -37.15 16.37 15.49
C SER A 327 -36.22 16.32 14.28
N THR A 328 -34.90 16.28 14.49
CA THR A 328 -33.92 16.16 13.40
C THR A 328 -34.09 14.87 12.60
N LEU A 329 -34.34 13.74 13.27
CA LEU A 329 -34.64 12.46 12.61
C LEU A 329 -35.92 12.54 11.77
N LYS A 330 -36.95 13.24 12.26
CA LYS A 330 -38.22 13.47 11.53
C LYS A 330 -38.06 14.36 10.30
N LEU A 331 -37.04 15.22 10.26
CA LEU A 331 -36.71 16.00 9.05
C LEU A 331 -36.13 15.12 7.92
N GLY A 332 -35.81 13.86 8.19
CA GLY A 332 -35.34 12.91 7.17
C GLY A 332 -33.84 12.65 7.17
N PHE A 333 -33.06 13.26 8.05
CA PHE A 333 -31.62 13.00 8.14
C PHE A 333 -31.33 11.53 8.46
N LYS A 334 -30.40 10.95 7.69
CA LYS A 334 -29.87 9.60 7.90
C LYS A 334 -28.39 9.60 8.30
N ARG A 335 -27.64 10.67 8.03
CA ARG A 335 -26.24 10.79 8.41
C ARG A 335 -26.08 11.84 9.50
N PHE A 336 -25.40 11.46 10.58
CA PHE A 336 -25.17 12.33 11.73
C PHE A 336 -23.69 12.40 12.06
N ARG A 337 -23.22 13.61 12.35
CA ARG A 337 -21.93 13.80 13.02
C ARG A 337 -22.19 14.04 14.50
N LEU A 338 -21.72 13.13 15.34
CA LEU A 338 -21.83 13.20 16.80
C LEU A 338 -20.47 13.51 17.43
N MET A 339 -20.48 13.91 18.69
CA MET A 339 -19.29 14.33 19.43
C MET A 339 -19.15 13.52 20.71
N SER A 340 -17.94 13.00 20.94
CA SER A 340 -17.56 12.29 22.16
C SER A 340 -16.78 13.22 23.10
N TYR A 341 -17.43 14.30 23.53
CA TYR A 341 -16.77 15.35 24.33
C TYR A 341 -16.15 14.80 25.62
N TRP A 342 -14.87 15.11 25.85
CA TRP A 342 -14.14 14.59 27.00
C TRP A 342 -14.69 15.10 28.33
N ASN A 343 -14.92 16.42 28.44
CA ASN A 343 -15.56 17.03 29.61
C ASN A 343 -16.99 16.55 29.92
N VAL A 344 -17.71 15.99 28.94
CA VAL A 344 -19.06 15.44 29.15
C VAL A 344 -18.98 13.99 29.61
N HIS A 345 -18.15 13.19 28.96
CA HIS A 345 -18.12 11.74 29.19
C HIS A 345 -17.13 11.31 30.27
N GLU A 346 -16.22 12.18 30.71
CA GLU A 346 -15.34 11.98 31.87
C GLU A 346 -15.32 13.25 32.73
N ALA A 347 -16.50 13.66 33.19
CA ALA A 347 -16.64 14.86 34.03
C ALA A 347 -15.88 14.75 35.36
N VAL A 348 -15.66 13.51 35.85
CA VAL A 348 -14.82 13.19 37.01
C VAL A 348 -13.77 12.18 36.55
N GLU A 349 -12.51 12.39 36.93
CA GLU A 349 -11.39 11.55 36.52
C GLU A 349 -11.67 10.06 36.76
N GLY A 350 -11.52 9.23 35.74
CA GLY A 350 -11.73 7.78 35.80
C GLY A 350 -13.19 7.32 35.81
N HIS A 351 -14.16 8.24 35.85
CA HIS A 351 -15.59 7.92 35.80
C HIS A 351 -16.20 8.26 34.44
N TYR A 352 -16.42 7.23 33.63
CA TYR A 352 -16.93 7.37 32.27
C TYR A 352 -18.46 7.24 32.19
N ASP A 353 -19.15 8.26 31.68
CA ASP A 353 -20.60 8.22 31.39
C ASP A 353 -20.86 8.47 29.90
N PHE A 354 -21.11 7.39 29.17
CA PHE A 354 -21.46 7.41 27.75
C PHE A 354 -22.95 7.30 27.47
N LYS A 355 -23.82 7.24 28.50
CA LYS A 355 -25.23 6.88 28.36
C LYS A 355 -25.97 7.73 27.33
N LYS A 356 -25.77 9.06 27.37
CA LYS A 356 -26.41 9.97 26.39
C LYS A 356 -25.94 9.70 24.97
N LEU A 357 -24.64 9.50 24.76
CA LEU A 357 -24.07 9.22 23.44
C LEU A 357 -24.54 7.85 22.91
N ASP A 358 -24.62 6.84 23.78
CA ASP A 358 -25.18 5.53 23.44
C ASP A 358 -26.63 5.66 22.98
N GLU A 359 -27.47 6.37 23.75
CA GLU A 359 -28.87 6.60 23.40
C GLU A 359 -29.01 7.37 22.07
N GLN A 360 -28.15 8.35 21.80
CA GLN A 360 -28.13 9.06 20.52
C GLN A 360 -27.83 8.11 19.35
N ILE A 361 -26.77 7.30 19.48
CA ILE A 361 -26.37 6.33 18.44
C ILE A 361 -27.48 5.29 18.23
N GLU A 362 -28.07 4.76 19.29
CA GLU A 362 -29.18 3.80 19.20
C GLU A 362 -30.40 4.39 18.48
N MET A 363 -30.77 5.64 18.78
CA MET A 363 -31.88 6.32 18.12
C MET A 363 -31.64 6.50 16.62
N ILE A 364 -30.40 6.84 16.23
CA ILE A 364 -30.00 6.98 14.82
C ILE A 364 -29.97 5.60 14.14
N GLN A 365 -29.41 4.59 14.79
CA GLN A 365 -29.33 3.23 14.28
C GLN A 365 -30.72 2.62 14.04
N LYS A 366 -31.69 2.87 14.94
CA LYS A 366 -33.08 2.39 14.80
C LYS A 366 -33.77 2.86 13.53
N VAL A 367 -33.36 3.98 12.95
CA VAL A 367 -33.90 4.48 11.67
C VAL A 367 -33.01 4.16 10.47
N GLY A 368 -32.04 3.26 10.63
CA GLY A 368 -31.04 2.91 9.61
C GLY A 368 -30.03 4.02 9.34
N GLY A 369 -29.83 4.93 10.30
CA GLY A 369 -28.89 6.03 10.16
C GLY A 369 -27.43 5.63 10.40
N ARG A 370 -26.53 6.51 9.97
CA ARG A 370 -25.08 6.37 10.01
C ARG A 370 -24.47 7.51 10.82
N VAL A 371 -23.38 7.24 11.52
CA VAL A 371 -22.72 8.17 12.43
C VAL A 371 -21.25 8.33 12.07
N THR A 372 -20.84 9.58 11.85
CA THR A 372 -19.44 10.01 11.96
C THR A 372 -19.21 10.43 13.40
N LEU A 373 -18.39 9.68 14.13
CA LEU A 373 -18.11 9.99 15.53
C LEU A 373 -16.86 10.86 15.63
N SER A 374 -17.04 12.09 16.10
CA SER A 374 -15.93 13.01 16.38
C SER A 374 -15.23 12.58 17.66
N ILE A 375 -13.92 12.49 17.60
CA ILE A 375 -13.03 12.11 18.69
C ILE A 375 -11.83 13.04 18.68
N GLY A 376 -11.42 13.56 19.83
CA GLY A 376 -10.50 14.69 19.90
C GLY A 376 -10.56 15.38 21.25
N MET A 377 -9.47 16.00 21.69
CA MET A 377 -9.56 17.11 22.64
C MET A 377 -10.28 18.29 22.01
N ARG A 378 -10.00 18.54 20.71
CA ARG A 378 -10.73 19.53 19.92
C ARG A 378 -11.88 18.88 19.18
N GLN A 379 -13.09 19.33 19.45
CA GLN A 379 -14.31 18.87 18.82
C GLN A 379 -15.24 20.05 18.52
N PRO A 380 -16.21 19.91 17.60
CA PRO A 380 -17.09 21.00 17.23
C PRO A 380 -17.86 21.62 18.42
N ARG A 381 -18.28 22.89 18.33
CA ARG A 381 -18.86 23.78 19.39
C ARG A 381 -17.83 24.48 20.27
N TRP A 382 -18.16 25.70 20.71
CA TRP A 382 -17.30 26.53 21.55
C TRP A 382 -17.47 26.21 23.05
N PRO A 383 -16.39 26.23 23.86
CA PRO A 383 -14.99 26.29 23.41
C PRO A 383 -14.62 25.01 22.66
N GLU A 384 -13.84 25.12 21.58
CA GLU A 384 -13.54 23.94 20.74
C GLU A 384 -12.70 22.87 21.44
N THR A 385 -11.94 23.24 22.47
CA THR A 385 -11.16 22.32 23.29
C THR A 385 -11.96 21.93 24.53
N HIS A 386 -12.40 20.67 24.61
CA HIS A 386 -13.37 20.18 25.60
C HIS A 386 -12.72 19.45 26.78
N LEU A 387 -11.83 20.15 27.50
CA LEU A 387 -11.12 19.58 28.65
C LEU A 387 -12.03 19.50 29.89
N PRO A 388 -12.06 18.39 30.64
CA PRO A 388 -12.75 18.30 31.93
C PRO A 388 -12.21 19.31 32.96
N ASP A 389 -13.05 19.74 33.91
CA ASP A 389 -12.64 20.74 34.90
C ASP A 389 -11.49 20.28 35.80
N TRP A 390 -11.40 18.97 36.09
CA TRP A 390 -10.35 18.38 36.91
C TRP A 390 -8.95 18.44 36.26
N THR A 391 -8.85 18.72 34.96
CA THR A 391 -7.55 18.86 34.30
C THR A 391 -6.94 20.25 34.45
N LYS A 392 -7.67 21.24 34.99
CA LYS A 392 -7.24 22.66 35.00
C LYS A 392 -5.94 22.92 35.76
N SER A 393 -5.64 22.13 36.79
CA SER A 393 -4.42 22.26 37.61
C SER A 393 -3.26 21.40 37.10
N MET A 394 -3.45 20.61 36.05
CA MET A 394 -2.45 19.69 35.52
C MET A 394 -1.54 20.37 34.49
N ASN A 395 -0.30 19.88 34.34
CA ASN A 395 0.53 20.31 33.23
C ASN A 395 0.04 19.67 31.91
N SER A 396 0.41 20.28 30.78
CA SER A 396 -0.10 19.87 29.47
C SER A 396 0.28 18.44 29.07
N GLY A 397 1.44 17.93 29.51
CA GLY A 397 1.88 16.56 29.24
C GLY A 397 0.97 15.53 29.92
N ASP A 398 0.70 15.71 31.21
CA ASP A 398 -0.16 14.80 31.97
C ASP A 398 -1.60 14.79 31.45
N VAL A 399 -2.12 15.95 31.03
CA VAL A 399 -3.44 16.04 30.39
C VAL A 399 -3.47 15.27 29.07
N VAL A 400 -2.39 15.31 28.28
CA VAL A 400 -2.29 14.49 27.05
C VAL A 400 -2.32 13.00 27.38
N GLU A 401 -1.61 12.56 28.42
CA GLU A 401 -1.64 11.14 28.82
C GLU A 401 -3.04 10.72 29.30
N LYS A 402 -3.70 11.53 30.12
CA LYS A 402 -5.07 11.25 30.57
C LYS A 402 -6.06 11.22 29.41
N TYR A 403 -5.93 12.16 28.48
CA TYR A 403 -6.76 12.16 27.29
C TYR A 403 -6.52 10.93 26.41
N LEU A 404 -5.29 10.44 26.26
CA LEU A 404 -5.04 9.24 25.46
C LEU A 404 -5.71 8.00 26.07
N VAL A 405 -5.84 7.94 27.40
CA VAL A 405 -6.66 6.92 28.06
C VAL A 405 -8.14 7.08 27.69
N PHE A 406 -8.69 8.30 27.78
CA PHE A 406 -10.07 8.57 27.35
C PHE A 406 -10.29 8.25 25.86
N HIS A 407 -9.36 8.63 25.00
CA HIS A 407 -9.34 8.38 23.56
C HIS A 407 -9.47 6.88 23.27
N GLU A 408 -8.65 6.05 23.93
CA GLU A 408 -8.73 4.59 23.85
C GLU A 408 -10.10 4.08 24.32
N LYS A 409 -10.66 4.59 25.44
CA LYS A 409 -11.98 4.18 25.94
C LYS A 409 -13.10 4.45 24.94
N VAL A 410 -13.09 5.61 24.27
CA VAL A 410 -14.08 5.93 23.23
C VAL A 410 -13.96 4.96 22.04
N ILE A 411 -12.73 4.67 21.59
CA ILE A 411 -12.51 3.76 20.46
C ILE A 411 -12.97 2.35 20.80
N GLU A 412 -12.52 1.80 21.93
CA GLU A 412 -12.88 0.45 22.38
C GLU A 412 -14.39 0.29 22.52
N ARG A 413 -15.08 1.33 23.02
CA ARG A 413 -16.54 1.31 23.17
C ARG A 413 -17.28 1.22 21.83
N TYR A 414 -16.84 1.96 20.82
CA TYR A 414 -17.62 2.17 19.60
C TYR A 414 -17.06 1.48 18.35
N LYS A 415 -15.84 0.93 18.36
CA LYS A 415 -15.23 0.23 17.21
C LYS A 415 -16.02 -0.97 16.69
N ASN A 416 -16.91 -1.55 17.49
CA ASN A 416 -17.75 -2.68 17.04
C ASN A 416 -19.19 -2.26 16.71
N ASN A 417 -19.53 -0.98 16.84
CA ASN A 417 -20.86 -0.49 16.54
C ASN A 417 -21.03 -0.27 15.02
N SER A 418 -22.02 -0.93 14.43
CA SER A 418 -22.29 -0.89 12.99
C SER A 418 -22.86 0.45 12.50
N ALA A 419 -23.40 1.27 13.40
CA ALA A 419 -23.90 2.60 13.05
C ALA A 419 -22.75 3.60 12.83
N ILE A 420 -21.57 3.37 13.43
CA ILE A 420 -20.39 4.21 13.22
C ILE A 420 -19.80 3.90 11.84
N GLU A 421 -19.94 4.84 10.90
CA GLU A 421 -19.40 4.71 9.54
C GLU A 421 -17.96 5.21 9.42
N SER A 422 -17.59 6.20 10.24
CA SER A 422 -16.26 6.80 10.22
C SER A 422 -15.95 7.54 11.52
N TRP A 423 -14.66 7.84 11.70
CA TRP A 423 -14.14 8.65 12.79
C TRP A 423 -13.75 10.03 12.27
N GLN A 424 -14.16 11.11 12.94
CA GLN A 424 -13.55 12.42 12.73
C GLN A 424 -12.53 12.68 13.83
N LEU A 425 -11.24 12.63 13.50
CA LEU A 425 -10.17 12.90 14.45
C LEU A 425 -9.86 14.41 14.51
N GLU A 426 -10.06 14.97 15.70
CA GLU A 426 -9.88 16.39 16.04
C GLU A 426 -10.76 17.33 15.20
N ASN A 427 -10.93 18.57 15.67
CA ASN A 427 -11.63 19.62 14.92
C ASN A 427 -10.68 20.78 14.64
N GLU A 428 -10.48 21.03 13.34
CA GLU A 428 -9.63 22.08 12.77
C GLU A 428 -8.31 22.20 13.55
N PHE A 429 -7.59 21.07 13.71
CA PHE A 429 -6.46 20.95 14.64
C PHE A 429 -5.46 22.11 14.56
N TRP A 430 -5.16 22.62 13.36
CA TRP A 430 -4.16 23.69 13.20
C TRP A 430 -4.70 25.11 13.42
N LEU A 431 -5.99 25.27 13.72
CA LEU A 431 -6.63 26.57 13.95
C LEU A 431 -6.33 27.09 15.36
N ARG A 432 -5.19 27.76 15.51
CA ARG A 432 -4.74 28.29 16.82
C ARG A 432 -5.43 29.57 17.27
N SER A 433 -6.12 30.26 16.37
CA SER A 433 -6.80 31.53 16.68
C SER A 433 -8.19 31.34 17.30
N PHE A 434 -8.63 30.09 17.48
CA PHE A 434 -9.99 29.77 17.94
C PHE A 434 -9.96 28.68 19.03
N GLY A 435 -10.64 28.95 20.15
CA GLY A 435 -10.65 28.09 21.34
C GLY A 435 -9.47 28.29 22.29
N ASN A 436 -9.44 27.50 23.37
CA ASN A 436 -8.35 27.53 24.34
C ASN A 436 -7.09 26.91 23.75
N ASN A 437 -5.98 27.63 23.80
CA ASN A 437 -4.69 27.15 23.30
C ASN A 437 -4.18 25.99 24.15
N PHE A 438 -4.09 24.82 23.53
CA PHE A 438 -3.54 23.61 24.13
C PHE A 438 -2.44 23.02 23.23
N ASP A 439 -1.98 21.79 23.50
CA ASP A 439 -0.88 21.17 22.75
C ASP A 439 -1.20 20.90 21.26
N TYR A 440 -0.77 21.79 20.37
CA TYR A 440 -0.88 21.58 18.92
C TYR A 440 0.32 20.84 18.31
N SER A 441 0.99 19.98 19.08
CA SER A 441 2.14 19.24 18.60
C SER A 441 1.73 18.16 17.61
N ARG A 442 2.53 18.03 16.54
CA ARG A 442 2.40 16.90 15.62
C ARG A 442 2.66 15.57 16.31
N LYS A 443 3.45 15.57 17.40
CA LYS A 443 3.68 14.39 18.25
C LYS A 443 2.36 13.89 18.84
N ARG A 444 1.56 14.77 19.45
CA ARG A 444 0.23 14.42 19.98
C ARG A 444 -0.68 13.89 18.87
N LEU A 445 -0.82 14.65 17.79
CA LEU A 445 -1.69 14.26 16.67
C LEU A 445 -1.34 12.89 16.07
N ASN A 446 -0.04 12.59 15.92
CA ASN A 446 0.41 11.27 15.47
C ASN A 446 0.03 10.16 16.47
N ARG A 447 0.18 10.39 17.78
CA ARG A 447 -0.20 9.41 18.80
C ARG A 447 -1.68 9.08 18.73
N GLU A 448 -2.53 10.11 18.68
CA GLU A 448 -3.99 9.94 18.54
C GLU A 448 -4.33 9.17 17.25
N PHE A 449 -3.79 9.60 16.11
CA PHE A 449 -4.08 8.99 14.82
C PHE A 449 -3.65 7.53 14.74
N PHE A 450 -2.42 7.21 15.19
CA PHE A 450 -1.92 5.84 15.09
C PHE A 450 -2.59 4.91 16.11
N MET A 451 -2.94 5.40 17.30
CA MET A 451 -3.76 4.66 18.26
C MET A 451 -5.13 4.33 17.67
N LEU A 452 -5.84 5.33 17.13
CA LEU A 452 -7.12 5.13 16.46
C LEU A 452 -7.01 4.12 15.30
N ARG A 453 -5.97 4.25 14.47
CA ARG A 453 -5.74 3.34 13.34
C ARG A 453 -5.41 1.91 13.77
N GLU A 454 -4.72 1.74 14.90
CA GLU A 454 -4.35 0.43 15.41
C GLU A 454 -5.55 -0.30 16.01
N LEU A 455 -6.35 0.40 16.81
CA LEU A 455 -7.52 -0.15 17.50
C LEU A 455 -8.73 -0.35 16.56
N ASP A 456 -8.87 0.50 15.53
CA ASP A 456 -9.87 0.35 14.46
C ASP A 456 -9.21 0.46 13.06
N PRO A 457 -8.67 -0.65 12.54
CA PRO A 457 -7.94 -0.66 11.27
C PRO A 457 -8.85 -0.57 10.05
N GLU A 458 -10.17 -0.73 10.17
CA GLU A 458 -11.08 -0.86 9.04
C GLU A 458 -11.86 0.42 8.74
N ARG A 459 -12.18 1.24 9.75
CA ARG A 459 -12.98 2.45 9.50
C ARG A 459 -12.16 3.60 8.89
N PRO A 460 -12.75 4.36 7.96
CA PRO A 460 -12.18 5.61 7.48
C PRO A 460 -11.97 6.62 8.62
N ILE A 461 -10.82 7.29 8.61
CA ILE A 461 -10.54 8.44 9.47
C ILE A 461 -10.64 9.72 8.65
N ILE A 462 -11.43 10.67 9.12
CA ILE A 462 -11.60 12.02 8.59
C ILE A 462 -10.77 12.97 9.46
N MET A 463 -10.04 13.89 8.83
CA MET A 463 -9.42 15.02 9.53
C MET A 463 -9.68 16.32 8.77
N SER A 464 -10.11 17.35 9.50
CA SER A 464 -10.36 18.66 8.93
C SER A 464 -9.10 19.49 8.77
N VAL A 465 -9.04 20.28 7.70
CA VAL A 465 -8.01 21.30 7.50
C VAL A 465 -8.45 22.62 8.15
N ALA A 466 -7.52 23.37 8.74
CA ALA A 466 -7.86 24.58 9.50
C ALA A 466 -8.43 25.72 8.63
N HIS A 467 -7.92 25.89 7.42
CA HIS A 467 -8.40 26.93 6.49
C HIS A 467 -8.28 26.50 5.03
N LEU A 468 -9.01 27.15 4.13
CA LEU A 468 -8.93 26.88 2.68
C LEU A 468 -7.50 27.00 2.13
N GLY A 469 -6.70 27.97 2.59
CA GLY A 469 -5.30 28.12 2.13
C GLY A 469 -4.33 27.05 2.65
N SER A 470 -4.70 26.29 3.69
CA SER A 470 -3.81 25.28 4.27
C SER A 470 -3.73 24.02 3.42
N LEU A 471 -2.52 23.50 3.18
CA LEU A 471 -2.29 22.22 2.53
C LEU A 471 -1.74 21.20 3.54
N PRO A 472 -2.30 19.98 3.60
CA PRO A 472 -1.89 18.96 4.57
C PRO A 472 -0.62 18.22 4.11
N LEU A 473 0.48 18.94 3.88
CA LEU A 473 1.72 18.37 3.35
C LEU A 473 2.44 17.41 4.30
N PHE A 474 2.13 17.49 5.59
CA PHE A 474 2.78 16.70 6.64
C PHE A 474 1.77 15.79 7.31
N GLY A 475 2.22 14.57 7.66
CA GLY A 475 1.39 13.57 8.31
C GLY A 475 0.81 13.99 9.67
N PRO A 476 -0.15 13.21 10.19
CA PRO A 476 -0.65 11.97 9.60
C PRO A 476 -1.59 12.20 8.40
N THR A 477 -1.69 11.22 7.50
CA THR A 477 -2.58 11.30 6.32
C THR A 477 -3.87 10.53 6.57
N PRO A 478 -5.02 11.21 6.74
CA PRO A 478 -6.32 10.57 6.91
C PRO A 478 -6.79 9.86 5.63
N ASP A 479 -7.91 9.12 5.71
CA ASP A 479 -8.56 8.58 4.52
C ASP A 479 -9.39 9.65 3.78
N LEU A 480 -9.87 10.64 4.52
CA LEU A 480 -10.63 11.79 4.00
C LEU A 480 -10.15 13.08 4.67
N TYR A 481 -10.00 14.13 3.87
CA TYR A 481 -9.84 15.48 4.39
C TYR A 481 -11.18 16.19 4.43
N ALA A 482 -11.41 17.03 5.44
CA ALA A 482 -12.64 17.82 5.56
C ALA A 482 -12.37 19.32 5.62
N THR A 483 -13.39 20.12 5.34
CA THR A 483 -13.38 21.58 5.50
C THR A 483 -14.73 22.10 5.93
N SER A 484 -14.69 23.31 6.46
CA SER A 484 -15.86 24.09 6.84
C SER A 484 -16.16 25.14 5.77
N MET A 485 -17.44 25.45 5.57
CA MET A 485 -17.96 26.44 4.62
C MET A 485 -18.92 27.38 5.34
N TYR A 486 -18.42 28.57 5.67
CA TYR A 486 -19.22 29.66 6.23
C TYR A 486 -19.47 30.73 5.17
N ARG A 487 -20.73 31.19 5.06
CA ARG A 487 -21.18 32.19 4.09
C ARG A 487 -21.20 33.59 4.68
N VAL A 488 -21.84 33.78 5.84
CA VAL A 488 -21.93 35.08 6.50
C VAL A 488 -21.37 34.95 7.91
N ILE A 489 -20.24 35.59 8.15
CA ILE A 489 -19.57 35.60 9.46
C ILE A 489 -19.60 36.99 10.06
N TYR A 490 -19.79 37.06 11.37
CA TYR A 490 -19.66 38.30 12.13
C TYR A 490 -18.25 38.46 12.71
N SER A 491 -17.72 39.68 12.70
CA SER A 491 -16.56 40.05 13.51
C SER A 491 -16.76 41.42 14.13
N ALA A 492 -16.30 41.61 15.37
CA ALA A 492 -16.44 42.89 16.08
C ALA A 492 -15.86 44.09 15.30
N LYS A 493 -14.84 43.88 14.47
CA LYS A 493 -14.20 44.94 13.68
C LYS A 493 -14.91 45.27 12.37
N LYS A 494 -15.52 44.29 11.70
CA LYS A 494 -16.07 44.46 10.33
C LYS A 494 -17.59 44.26 10.25
N GLY A 495 -18.24 43.91 11.34
CA GLY A 495 -19.65 43.50 11.34
C GLY A 495 -19.86 42.20 10.57
N TYR A 496 -21.06 42.05 10.00
CA TYR A 496 -21.41 40.93 9.12
C TYR A 496 -20.71 41.04 7.79
N THR A 497 -20.03 39.98 7.40
CA THR A 497 -19.30 39.92 6.13
C THR A 497 -19.60 38.63 5.40
N MET A 498 -19.86 38.76 4.10
CA MET A 498 -19.99 37.62 3.21
C MET A 498 -18.60 37.07 2.85
N THR A 499 -18.38 35.78 3.04
CA THR A 499 -17.13 35.10 2.67
C THR A 499 -16.91 35.22 1.16
N ARG A 500 -15.74 35.73 0.78
CA ARG A 500 -15.34 35.95 -0.63
C ARG A 500 -14.76 34.71 -1.32
N ILE A 501 -14.75 33.57 -0.63
CA ILE A 501 -14.27 32.32 -1.19
C ILE A 501 -15.27 31.85 -2.24
N SER A 502 -14.80 31.49 -3.43
CA SER A 502 -15.66 30.96 -4.51
C SER A 502 -15.75 29.42 -4.46
N PRO A 503 -16.84 28.82 -4.97
CA PRO A 503 -16.96 27.35 -5.06
C PRO A 503 -15.81 26.72 -5.87
N LEU A 504 -15.30 27.44 -6.88
CA LEU A 504 -14.17 27.02 -7.69
C LEU A 504 -12.88 26.82 -6.86
N GLN A 505 -12.65 27.65 -5.84
CA GLN A 505 -11.47 27.49 -4.98
C GLN A 505 -11.52 26.19 -4.17
N TYR A 506 -12.69 25.79 -3.69
CA TYR A 506 -12.89 24.48 -3.05
C TYR A 506 -12.70 23.33 -4.04
N ARG A 507 -13.19 23.48 -5.29
CA ARG A 507 -12.97 22.50 -6.36
C ARG A 507 -11.48 22.30 -6.67
N ILE A 508 -10.73 23.39 -6.77
CA ILE A 508 -9.28 23.37 -6.98
C ILE A 508 -8.59 22.69 -5.80
N LYS A 509 -8.99 23.03 -4.56
CA LYS A 509 -8.43 22.39 -3.36
C LYS A 509 -8.67 20.88 -3.33
N ARG A 510 -9.89 20.43 -3.65
CA ARG A 510 -10.20 19.00 -3.78
C ARG A 510 -9.30 18.32 -4.82
N ALA A 511 -9.13 18.93 -5.98
CA ALA A 511 -8.26 18.38 -7.04
C ALA A 511 -6.80 18.27 -6.58
N LEU A 512 -6.30 19.29 -5.87
CA LEU A 512 -4.94 19.30 -5.34
C LEU A 512 -4.73 18.24 -4.25
N ILE A 513 -5.68 18.06 -3.33
CA ILE A 513 -5.62 17.01 -2.31
C ILE A 513 -5.65 15.61 -2.95
N ARG A 514 -6.50 15.39 -3.96
CA ARG A 514 -6.54 14.15 -4.73
C ARG A 514 -5.22 13.88 -5.47
N PHE A 515 -4.59 14.92 -6.01
CA PHE A 515 -3.32 14.81 -6.69
C PHE A 515 -2.17 14.45 -5.72
N ILE A 516 -2.05 15.17 -4.61
CA ILE A 516 -0.94 15.01 -3.65
C ILE A 516 -1.10 13.73 -2.82
N HIS A 517 -2.28 13.48 -2.26
CA HIS A 517 -2.49 12.43 -1.26
C HIS A 517 -3.28 11.23 -1.77
N ARG A 518 -3.91 11.33 -2.95
CA ARG A 518 -4.89 10.34 -3.44
C ARG A 518 -6.04 10.11 -2.45
N ARG A 519 -6.42 11.16 -1.73
CA ARG A 519 -7.56 11.19 -0.79
C ARG A 519 -8.59 12.18 -1.28
N ASP A 520 -9.84 11.99 -0.88
CA ASP A 520 -10.90 12.94 -1.22
C ASP A 520 -11.04 14.06 -0.17
N PHE A 521 -11.82 15.07 -0.53
CA PHE A 521 -12.06 16.26 0.27
C PHE A 521 -13.56 16.53 0.39
N ILE A 522 -14.06 16.62 1.62
CA ILE A 522 -15.50 16.72 1.95
C ILE A 522 -15.82 18.00 2.71
N VAL A 523 -17.11 18.34 2.81
CA VAL A 523 -17.59 19.40 3.71
C VAL A 523 -18.14 18.75 4.97
N HIS A 524 -17.56 19.03 6.15
CA HIS A 524 -18.09 18.49 7.42
C HIS A 524 -18.90 19.52 8.22
N GLU A 525 -18.84 20.79 7.78
CA GLU A 525 -19.44 21.93 8.47
C GLU A 525 -19.91 22.91 7.41
N LEU A 526 -21.19 22.84 7.08
CA LEU A 526 -21.86 23.85 6.28
C LEU A 526 -22.71 24.73 7.19
N GLN A 527 -22.46 26.04 7.15
CA GLN A 527 -23.19 27.01 7.97
C GLN A 527 -24.69 26.96 7.69
N THR A 528 -25.46 26.60 8.71
CA THR A 528 -26.93 26.65 8.68
C THR A 528 -27.53 27.13 10.01
N GLU A 529 -26.71 27.76 10.84
CA GLU A 529 -27.08 28.50 12.04
C GLU A 529 -26.39 29.89 12.02
N PRO A 530 -26.92 30.89 12.75
CA PRO A 530 -26.42 32.25 12.69
C PRO A 530 -25.12 32.38 13.49
N TRP A 531 -24.30 33.34 13.04
CA TRP A 531 -23.08 33.78 13.71
C TRP A 531 -23.13 35.30 13.84
N GLY A 532 -23.24 35.81 15.07
CA GLY A 532 -23.48 37.23 15.34
C GLY A 532 -22.66 37.80 16.50
N PRO A 533 -22.97 39.03 16.94
CA PRO A 533 -22.27 39.72 18.04
C PRO A 533 -22.49 39.10 19.42
N LYS A 534 -23.55 38.30 19.58
CA LYS A 534 -23.96 37.67 20.83
C LYS A 534 -24.29 36.21 20.60
N ALA A 535 -24.54 35.48 21.68
CA ALA A 535 -25.04 34.13 21.58
C ALA A 535 -26.41 34.10 20.88
N ASN A 536 -26.71 32.99 20.19
CA ASN A 536 -27.88 32.93 19.30
C ASN A 536 -29.20 33.15 20.05
N TRP A 537 -29.32 32.68 21.29
CA TRP A 537 -30.50 32.88 22.15
C TRP A 537 -30.62 34.30 22.74
N GLU A 538 -29.59 35.13 22.62
CA GLU A 538 -29.60 36.54 23.08
C GLU A 538 -29.90 37.52 21.93
N MET A 539 -29.93 37.04 20.69
CA MET A 539 -30.17 37.83 19.49
C MET A 539 -31.64 37.76 19.09
N THR A 540 -32.19 38.89 18.65
CA THR A 540 -33.52 38.92 18.02
C THR A 540 -33.50 38.12 16.71
N THR A 541 -34.67 37.68 16.24
CA THR A 541 -34.79 37.00 14.95
C THR A 541 -34.21 37.84 13.80
N ASP A 542 -34.49 39.14 13.76
CA ASP A 542 -33.94 40.02 12.72
C ASP A 542 -32.41 40.11 12.76
N GLU A 543 -31.81 40.07 13.95
CA GLU A 543 -30.36 40.07 14.11
C GLU A 543 -29.76 38.74 13.65
N GLN A 544 -30.36 37.61 14.03
CA GLN A 544 -29.95 36.27 13.56
C GLN A 544 -30.02 36.17 12.02
N PHE A 545 -31.08 36.70 11.43
CA PHE A 545 -31.37 36.64 10.00
C PHE A 545 -30.46 37.53 9.13
N LYS A 546 -29.64 38.39 9.74
CA LYS A 546 -28.51 39.04 9.03
C LYS A 546 -27.42 38.04 8.66
N SER A 547 -27.25 36.97 9.45
CA SER A 547 -26.27 35.92 9.20
C SER A 547 -26.85 34.73 8.44
N ILE A 548 -27.92 34.13 8.98
CA ILE A 548 -28.60 33.01 8.33
C ILE A 548 -30.12 33.12 8.53
N ASN A 549 -30.86 32.98 7.45
CA ASN A 549 -32.31 32.82 7.39
C ASN A 549 -32.65 31.61 6.50
N PRO A 550 -33.92 31.20 6.38
CA PRO A 550 -34.31 30.03 5.60
C PRO A 550 -33.84 30.07 4.13
N GLU A 551 -33.94 31.23 3.47
CA GLU A 551 -33.44 31.39 2.10
C GLU A 551 -31.92 31.21 2.01
N GLN A 552 -31.17 31.75 2.99
CA GLN A 552 -29.72 31.64 3.05
C GLN A 552 -29.24 30.20 3.33
N ILE A 553 -30.03 29.37 4.05
CA ILE A 553 -29.75 27.93 4.19
C ILE A 553 -29.73 27.26 2.80
N GLY A 554 -30.76 27.51 1.99
CA GLY A 554 -30.83 27.00 0.62
C GLY A 554 -29.66 27.47 -0.24
N GLN A 555 -29.30 28.76 -0.13
CA GLN A 555 -28.14 29.33 -0.83
C GLN A 555 -26.81 28.73 -0.37
N ALA A 556 -26.65 28.40 0.91
CA ALA A 556 -25.44 27.76 1.44
C ALA A 556 -25.26 26.35 0.86
N VAL A 557 -26.35 25.57 0.78
CA VAL A 557 -26.32 24.24 0.16
C VAL A 557 -26.05 24.32 -1.34
N ALA A 558 -26.71 25.24 -2.06
CA ALA A 558 -26.44 25.46 -3.47
C ALA A 558 -24.98 25.88 -3.73
N TYR A 559 -24.42 26.74 -2.88
CA TYR A 559 -23.03 27.15 -2.91
C TYR A 559 -22.07 25.96 -2.70
N ALA A 560 -22.33 25.12 -1.70
CA ALA A 560 -21.53 23.94 -1.43
C ALA A 560 -21.57 22.96 -2.61
N ARG A 561 -22.75 22.69 -3.18
CA ARG A 561 -22.93 21.85 -4.37
C ARG A 561 -22.19 22.39 -5.60
N ALA A 562 -22.17 23.72 -5.79
CA ALA A 562 -21.44 24.35 -6.88
C ALA A 562 -19.90 24.13 -6.82
N SER A 563 -19.36 23.70 -5.67
CA SER A 563 -17.95 23.30 -5.56
C SER A 563 -17.66 21.92 -6.16
N GLY A 564 -18.71 21.14 -6.47
CA GLY A 564 -18.63 19.75 -6.89
C GLY A 564 -18.37 18.76 -5.75
N ILE A 565 -18.38 19.20 -4.49
CA ILE A 565 -18.32 18.33 -3.30
C ILE A 565 -19.75 17.91 -2.92
N THR A 566 -20.01 16.61 -2.84
CA THR A 566 -21.35 16.06 -2.58
C THR A 566 -21.57 15.75 -1.11
N TYR A 567 -20.58 15.17 -0.42
CA TYR A 567 -20.66 14.94 1.02
C TYR A 567 -20.62 16.29 1.74
N MET A 568 -21.71 16.63 2.42
CA MET A 568 -21.82 17.80 3.28
C MET A 568 -22.67 17.54 4.53
N ASP A 569 -22.14 17.96 5.68
CA ASP A 569 -22.86 17.91 6.96
C ASP A 569 -23.27 19.33 7.38
N LEU A 570 -24.56 19.51 7.63
CA LEU A 570 -25.16 20.79 8.04
C LEU A 570 -24.89 21.06 9.52
N TRP A 571 -24.68 22.33 9.85
CA TRP A 571 -24.41 22.79 11.20
C TRP A 571 -25.54 23.71 11.68
N GLY A 572 -26.48 23.19 12.47
CA GLY A 572 -27.62 23.98 12.98
C GLY A 572 -28.87 23.24 13.49
N ALA A 573 -28.85 21.91 13.62
CA ALA A 573 -30.01 21.11 14.04
C ALA A 573 -30.71 21.63 15.30
N GLU A 574 -29.90 22.00 16.29
CA GLU A 574 -30.34 22.45 17.60
C GLU A 574 -30.97 23.84 17.53
N TRP A 575 -30.42 24.72 16.70
CA TRP A 575 -30.95 26.06 16.45
C TRP A 575 -32.32 26.02 15.77
N TRP A 576 -32.49 25.17 14.75
CA TRP A 576 -33.79 25.01 14.07
C TRP A 576 -34.87 24.54 15.04
N TYR A 577 -34.55 23.57 15.89
CA TYR A 577 -35.48 23.06 16.89
C TYR A 577 -35.80 24.10 17.97
N TRP A 578 -34.78 24.83 18.44
CA TRP A 578 -34.95 25.92 19.40
C TRP A 578 -35.92 26.98 18.86
N ARG A 579 -35.72 27.48 17.63
CA ARG A 579 -36.64 28.44 16.99
C ARG A 579 -38.06 27.90 16.82
N TYR A 580 -38.20 26.61 16.50
CA TYR A 580 -39.51 25.99 16.40
C TYR A 580 -40.27 26.03 17.74
N ILE A 581 -39.60 25.77 18.86
CA ILE A 581 -40.26 25.76 20.17
C ILE A 581 -40.47 27.16 20.75
N THR A 582 -39.51 28.08 20.58
CA THR A 582 -39.55 29.44 21.16
C THR A 582 -40.36 30.40 20.30
N ASP A 583 -40.06 30.44 19.00
CA ASP A 583 -40.56 31.49 18.08
C ASP A 583 -41.71 30.98 17.20
N LYS A 584 -42.09 29.70 17.35
CA LYS A 584 -43.04 28.98 16.48
C LYS A 584 -42.64 29.03 15.00
N ASP A 585 -41.34 29.10 14.75
CA ASP A 585 -40.78 29.13 13.40
C ASP A 585 -40.88 27.75 12.75
N THR A 586 -41.96 27.55 11.99
CA THR A 586 -42.13 26.35 11.17
C THR A 586 -41.44 26.47 9.81
N TYR A 587 -41.05 27.68 9.41
CA TYR A 587 -40.56 27.95 8.06
C TYR A 587 -39.12 27.46 7.90
N THR A 588 -38.24 27.70 8.87
CA THR A 588 -36.87 27.14 8.86
C THR A 588 -36.87 25.62 8.74
N GLY A 589 -37.69 24.93 9.56
CA GLY A 589 -37.80 23.48 9.53
C GLY A 589 -38.33 22.94 8.20
N LYS A 590 -39.35 23.57 7.62
CA LYS A 590 -39.88 23.21 6.29
C LYS A 590 -38.85 23.39 5.18
N THR A 591 -38.08 24.47 5.22
CA THR A 591 -37.02 24.72 4.23
C THR A 591 -35.92 23.67 4.32
N VAL A 592 -35.50 23.31 5.54
CA VAL A 592 -34.52 22.22 5.73
C VAL A 592 -35.06 20.88 5.26
N ALA A 593 -36.31 20.52 5.62
CA ALA A 593 -36.94 19.29 5.15
C ALA A 593 -36.99 19.21 3.61
N LYS A 594 -37.41 20.30 2.95
CA LYS A 594 -37.42 20.40 1.49
C LYS A 594 -36.03 20.21 0.88
N ILE A 595 -35.01 20.83 1.45
CA ILE A 595 -33.62 20.70 0.98
C ILE A 595 -33.12 19.24 1.08
N ILE A 596 -33.56 18.50 2.10
CA ILE A 596 -33.26 17.08 2.27
C ILE A 596 -33.99 16.25 1.20
N ASP A 597 -35.29 16.48 1.00
CA ASP A 597 -36.07 15.77 -0.03
C ASP A 597 -35.52 16.03 -1.44
N ASP A 598 -35.16 17.27 -1.74
CA ASP A 598 -34.52 17.67 -3.01
C ASP A 598 -33.13 17.00 -3.17
N SER A 599 -32.44 16.67 -2.06
CA SER A 599 -31.16 15.95 -2.11
C SER A 599 -31.30 14.49 -2.52
N VAL A 600 -32.47 13.88 -2.24
CA VAL A 600 -32.78 12.50 -2.63
C VAL A 600 -33.23 12.41 -4.08
N THR A 601 -33.86 13.47 -4.62
CA THR A 601 -34.45 13.49 -5.97
C THR A 601 -33.43 13.78 -7.09
N ILE A 602 -32.27 14.37 -6.74
CA ILE A 602 -31.18 14.72 -7.68
C ILE A 602 -30.11 13.61 -7.73
N ALA A 603 -30.24 12.58 -6.87
CA ALA A 603 -29.39 11.39 -6.84
C ALA A 603 -29.80 10.36 -7.91
#